data_AF-A0A897NIT5-F1
#
_entry.id   AF-A0A897NIT5-F1
#
_cell.length_a   1.000
_cell.length_b   1.000
_cell.length_c   1.000
_cell.angle_alpha   90.00
_cell.angle_beta   90.00
_cell.angle_gamma   90.00
#
_symmetry.space_group_name_H-M   'P 1'
#
loop_
_entity.id
_entity.type
_entity.pdbx_description
1 polymer ?
#
loop_
_entity_poly.entity_id
_entity_poly.type
_entity_poly.pdbx_seq_one_letter_code
_entity_poly.pdbx_strand_id
1 'polypeptide(L)'
;MDRSTAVLVVLALVGFALIAAPVASPPDVPEDRIEYYVEDGWMDNEDQVNLAYANLTEAERAVFDEARQTNENTSSGTTVNASAGDTPESLTPPPDSIRLYNVRYDGEWYLLQVRHLTYEVDFVTQQLPRVGSMAVGVVCLVGAAYRRFAV
;
A
#
# COMPACT_ATOMS: atom_id res chain seq x y z
N MET A 1 12.26 -10.15 47.64
CA MET A 1 11.07 -9.50 47.07
C MET A 1 9.89 -10.40 47.36
N ASP A 2 8.84 -9.89 48.00
CA ASP A 2 7.66 -10.70 48.29
C ASP A 2 6.95 -11.06 46.99
N ARG A 3 6.35 -12.26 46.93
CA ARG A 3 5.63 -12.80 45.78
C ARG A 3 4.52 -11.85 45.34
N SER A 4 3.87 -11.17 46.29
CA SER A 4 2.83 -10.17 46.01
C SER A 4 3.38 -8.97 45.23
N THR A 5 4.50 -8.40 45.68
CA THR A 5 5.18 -7.28 45.02
C THR A 5 5.69 -7.66 43.64
N ALA A 6 6.20 -8.88 43.47
CA ALA A 6 6.65 -9.39 42.17
C ALA A 6 5.50 -9.46 41.16
N VAL A 7 4.33 -9.96 41.55
CA VAL A 7 3.18 -10.04 40.64
C VAL A 7 2.66 -8.66 40.27
N LEU A 8 2.65 -7.70 41.19
CA LEU A 8 2.25 -6.32 40.91
C LEU A 8 3.16 -5.67 39.87
N VAL A 9 4.48 -5.80 40.04
CA VAL A 9 5.46 -5.24 39.10
C VAL A 9 5.32 -5.88 37.73
N VAL A 10 5.15 -7.20 37.66
CA VAL A 10 4.96 -7.90 36.38
C VAL A 10 3.67 -7.45 35.69
N LEU A 11 2.54 -7.37 36.39
CA LEU A 11 1.27 -6.92 35.81
C LEU A 11 1.35 -5.48 35.29
N ALA A 12 2.04 -4.60 36.02
CA ALA A 12 2.23 -3.22 35.59
C ALA A 12 3.11 -3.12 34.33
N LEU A 13 4.24 -3.82 34.31
CA LEU A 13 5.17 -3.81 33.17
C LEU A 13 4.55 -4.45 31.93
N VAL A 14 3.92 -5.62 32.08
CA VAL A 14 3.26 -6.33 30.97
C VAL A 14 2.07 -5.51 30.48
N GLY A 15 1.26 -4.96 31.38
CA GLY A 15 0.12 -4.12 31.01
C GLY A 15 0.54 -2.89 30.21
N PHE A 16 1.60 -2.22 30.63
CA PHE A 16 2.16 -1.08 29.90
C PHE A 16 2.74 -1.50 28.54
N ALA A 17 3.50 -2.58 28.49
CA ALA A 17 4.09 -3.08 27.24
C ALA A 17 3.02 -3.45 26.20
N LEU A 18 1.95 -4.13 26.62
CA LEU A 18 0.85 -4.55 25.75
C LEU A 18 0.05 -3.38 25.16
N ILE A 19 0.08 -2.21 25.81
CA ILE A 19 -0.54 -0.97 25.30
C ILE A 19 0.47 -0.19 24.45
N ALA A 20 1.70 -0.04 24.91
CA ALA A 20 2.71 0.79 24.26
C ALA A 20 3.23 0.18 22.94
N ALA A 21 3.42 -1.14 22.88
CA ALA A 21 4.01 -1.79 21.71
C ALA A 21 3.16 -1.62 20.42
N PRO A 22 1.83 -1.81 20.44
CA PRO A 22 0.99 -1.56 19.26
C PRO A 22 0.95 -0.10 18.81
N VAL A 23 1.18 0.85 19.72
CA VAL A 23 1.24 2.29 19.40
C VAL A 23 2.58 2.67 18.78
N ALA A 24 3.67 2.07 19.28
CA ALA A 24 5.02 2.32 18.79
C ALA A 24 5.34 1.62 17.46
N SER A 25 4.60 0.57 17.10
CA SER A 25 4.77 -0.16 15.84
C SER A 25 3.61 0.16 14.89
N PRO A 26 3.77 1.02 13.88
CA PRO A 26 2.71 1.33 12.92
C PRO A 26 2.26 0.08 12.13
N PRO A 27 1.07 0.09 11.52
CA PRO A 27 0.62 -0.95 10.59
C PRO A 27 1.64 -1.15 9.47
N ASP A 28 1.87 -2.41 9.11
CA ASP A 28 2.75 -2.76 8.00
C ASP A 28 1.91 -2.73 6.73
N VAL A 29 1.75 -1.53 6.17
CA VAL A 29 1.00 -1.28 4.94
C VAL A 29 2.01 -0.84 3.89
N PRO A 30 2.13 -1.57 2.76
CA PRO A 30 2.94 -1.15 1.64
C PRO A 30 2.52 0.25 1.16
N GLU A 31 3.46 1.01 0.60
CA GLU A 31 3.11 2.24 -0.11
C GLU A 31 2.23 1.93 -1.34
N ASP A 32 1.34 2.87 -1.65
CA ASP A 32 0.53 2.81 -2.87
C ASP A 32 1.42 2.74 -4.11
N ARG A 33 0.95 1.97 -5.10
CA ARG A 33 1.69 1.69 -6.32
C ARG A 33 0.88 2.04 -7.55
N ILE A 34 1.58 2.45 -8.61
CA ILE A 34 0.99 2.59 -9.93
C ILE A 34 1.49 1.45 -10.80
N GLU A 35 0.52 0.74 -11.36
CA GLU A 35 0.72 -0.38 -12.27
C GLU A 35 0.53 0.11 -13.71
N TYR A 36 1.50 -0.18 -14.56
CA TYR A 36 1.52 0.17 -15.98
C TYR A 36 1.46 -1.09 -16.84
N TYR A 37 0.58 -1.07 -17.82
CA TYR A 37 0.45 -2.11 -18.82
C TYR A 37 0.34 -1.49 -20.21
N VAL A 38 1.06 -2.05 -21.17
CA VAL A 38 1.03 -1.59 -22.57
C VAL A 38 0.63 -2.75 -23.47
N GLU A 39 -0.45 -2.60 -24.22
CA GLU A 39 -0.91 -3.57 -25.22
C GLU A 39 -0.68 -3.02 -26.63
N ASP A 40 -0.14 -3.86 -27.51
CA ASP A 40 0.12 -3.57 -28.91
C ASP A 40 -1.09 -3.93 -29.81
N GLY A 41 -1.04 -3.55 -31.09
CA GLY A 41 -2.13 -3.86 -32.02
C GLY A 41 -3.47 -3.22 -31.65
N TRP A 42 -3.44 -2.16 -30.82
CA TRP A 42 -4.63 -1.45 -30.39
C TRP A 42 -5.19 -0.57 -31.52
N MET A 43 -6.42 -0.10 -31.35
CA MET A 43 -7.06 0.81 -32.30
C MET A 43 -7.31 2.16 -31.66
N ASP A 44 -7.31 3.24 -32.45
CA ASP A 44 -7.74 4.56 -32.00
C ASP A 44 -9.19 4.49 -31.51
N ASN A 45 -9.37 4.59 -30.19
CA ASN A 45 -10.67 4.48 -29.54
C ASN A 45 -11.08 5.85 -29.00
N GLU A 46 -12.18 6.38 -29.53
CA GLU A 46 -12.68 7.74 -29.20
C GLU A 46 -13.04 7.93 -27.72
N ASP A 47 -13.31 6.84 -26.99
CA ASP A 47 -13.62 6.90 -25.55
C ASP A 47 -12.36 7.04 -24.67
N GLN A 48 -11.16 6.93 -25.25
CA GLN A 48 -9.89 6.99 -24.53
C GLN A 48 -9.13 8.29 -24.83
N VAL A 49 -8.29 8.72 -23.88
CA VAL A 49 -7.49 9.93 -24.06
C VAL A 49 -6.31 9.62 -24.97
N ASN A 50 -6.19 10.38 -26.06
CA ASN A 50 -5.10 10.22 -27.02
C ASN A 50 -3.84 10.95 -26.54
N LEU A 51 -2.77 10.19 -26.33
CA LEU A 51 -1.43 10.67 -26.06
C LEU A 51 -0.55 10.45 -27.29
N ALA A 52 0.13 11.50 -27.74
CA ALA A 52 1.18 11.36 -28.74
C ALA A 52 2.51 11.14 -28.02
N TYR A 53 3.23 10.06 -28.34
CA TYR A 53 4.53 9.76 -27.68
C TYR A 53 5.50 10.94 -27.76
N ALA A 54 5.51 11.68 -28.87
CA ALA A 54 6.35 12.86 -29.07
C ALA A 54 6.06 14.01 -28.09
N ASN A 55 4.86 14.06 -27.51
CA ASN A 55 4.44 15.09 -26.56
C ASN A 55 4.61 14.66 -25.09
N LEU A 56 5.00 13.40 -24.85
CA LEU A 56 5.26 12.90 -23.51
C LEU A 56 6.56 13.47 -22.96
N THR A 57 6.56 13.75 -21.67
CA THR A 57 7.76 14.07 -20.90
C THR A 57 8.73 12.88 -20.91
N GLU A 58 10.00 13.12 -20.55
CA GLU A 58 11.01 12.06 -20.50
C GLU A 58 10.64 10.95 -19.52
N ALA A 59 10.08 11.31 -18.36
CA ALA A 59 9.63 10.35 -17.36
C ALA A 59 8.45 9.48 -17.85
N GLU A 60 7.47 10.10 -18.52
CA GLU A 60 6.33 9.36 -19.11
C GLU A 60 6.78 8.42 -20.23
N ARG A 61 7.73 8.85 -21.06
CA ARG A 61 8.32 8.01 -22.11
C ARG A 61 9.06 6.83 -21.53
N ALA A 62 9.88 7.04 -20.50
CA ALA A 62 10.61 5.97 -19.83
C ALA A 62 9.66 4.88 -19.30
N VAL A 63 8.56 5.27 -18.65
CA VAL A 63 7.55 4.33 -18.15
C VAL A 63 6.85 3.57 -19.29
N PHE A 64 6.43 4.28 -20.35
CA PHE A 64 5.81 3.65 -21.50
C PHE A 64 6.76 2.64 -22.17
N ASP A 65 8.02 3.03 -22.39
CA ASP A 65 9.02 2.19 -23.04
C ASP A 65 9.36 0.95 -22.20
N GLU A 66 9.48 1.11 -20.88
CA GLU A 66 9.72 0.00 -19.95
C GLU A 66 8.52 -0.96 -19.92
N ALA A 67 7.29 -0.44 -19.86
CA ALA A 67 6.07 -1.24 -19.84
C ALA A 67 5.89 -2.00 -21.18
N ARG A 68 6.15 -1.34 -22.30
CA ARG A 68 6.14 -1.96 -23.63
C ARG A 68 7.19 -3.07 -23.74
N GLN A 69 8.43 -2.80 -23.36
CA GLN A 69 9.52 -3.77 -23.42
C GLN A 69 9.28 -4.97 -22.49
N THR A 70 8.73 -4.72 -21.30
CA THR A 70 8.33 -5.77 -20.36
C THR A 70 7.27 -6.68 -20.96
N ASN A 71 6.22 -6.11 -21.58
CA ASN A 71 5.18 -6.93 -22.19
C ASN A 71 5.69 -7.70 -23.43
N GLU A 72 6.53 -7.09 -24.27
CA GLU A 72 7.17 -7.80 -25.41
C GLU A 72 8.00 -9.00 -24.96
N ASN A 73 8.67 -8.89 -23.81
CA ASN A 73 9.55 -9.94 -23.28
C ASN A 73 8.82 -11.05 -22.52
N THR A 74 7.54 -10.88 -22.21
CA THR A 74 6.77 -11.88 -21.46
C THR A 74 5.51 -12.25 -22.21
N SER A 75 5.29 -13.54 -22.47
CA SER A 75 4.14 -14.04 -23.26
C SER A 75 2.76 -13.84 -22.59
N SER A 76 2.65 -13.04 -21.52
CA SER A 76 1.40 -12.77 -20.81
C SER A 76 1.55 -11.53 -19.92
N GLY A 77 1.13 -10.36 -20.39
CA GLY A 77 0.47 -9.37 -19.53
C GLY A 77 1.28 -8.80 -18.36
N THR A 78 2.61 -8.90 -18.36
CA THR A 78 3.43 -8.50 -17.21
C THR A 78 3.37 -6.98 -17.06
N THR A 79 3.04 -6.53 -15.85
CA THR A 79 2.91 -5.11 -15.53
C THR A 79 4.19 -4.56 -14.89
N VAL A 80 4.45 -3.29 -15.15
CA VAL A 80 5.54 -2.54 -14.49
C VAL A 80 4.93 -1.78 -13.31
N ASN A 81 5.56 -1.87 -12.15
CA ASN A 81 5.06 -1.25 -10.92
C ASN A 81 6.06 -0.22 -10.41
N ALA A 82 5.56 0.99 -10.12
CA ALA A 82 6.33 2.06 -9.49
C ALA A 82 5.59 2.58 -8.24
N SER A 83 6.33 3.13 -7.28
CA SER A 83 5.72 3.81 -6.12
C SER A 83 4.93 5.03 -6.59
N ALA A 84 3.74 5.27 -6.04
CA ALA A 84 2.88 6.38 -6.47
C ALA A 84 3.50 7.77 -6.27
N GLY A 85 4.45 7.90 -5.33
CA GLY A 85 5.21 9.14 -5.12
C GLY A 85 6.29 9.43 -6.18
N ASP A 86 6.70 8.40 -6.94
CA ASP A 86 7.79 8.49 -7.93
C ASP A 86 7.27 8.56 -9.38
N THR A 87 5.95 8.53 -9.56
CA THR A 87 5.31 8.49 -10.88
C THR A 87 4.88 9.85 -11.39
N PRO A 88 4.90 10.10 -12.72
CA PRO A 88 4.41 11.34 -13.29
C PRO A 88 2.95 11.61 -12.90
N GLU A 89 2.66 12.80 -12.37
CA GLU A 89 1.29 13.17 -11.93
C GLU A 89 0.26 13.05 -13.07
N SER A 90 0.65 13.38 -14.30
CA SER A 90 -0.19 13.28 -15.50
C SER A 90 -0.63 11.85 -15.82
N LEU A 91 0.19 10.85 -15.46
CA LEU A 91 -0.13 9.44 -15.61
C LEU A 91 -0.61 8.80 -14.31
N THR A 92 -0.80 9.57 -13.22
CA THR A 92 -1.25 9.02 -11.94
C THR A 92 -2.77 9.15 -11.81
N PRO A 93 -3.53 8.06 -11.94
CA PRO A 93 -4.98 8.11 -11.77
C PRO A 93 -5.36 8.26 -10.29
N PRO A 94 -6.62 8.67 -10.00
CA PRO A 94 -7.13 8.65 -8.64
C PRO A 94 -6.97 7.28 -7.95
N PRO A 95 -6.90 7.24 -6.60
CA PRO A 95 -6.89 6.00 -5.83
C PRO A 95 -8.01 5.05 -6.27
N ASP A 96 -7.72 3.73 -6.29
CA ASP A 96 -8.66 2.67 -6.67
C ASP A 96 -9.26 2.78 -8.08
N SER A 97 -8.56 3.48 -8.99
CA SER A 97 -9.04 3.68 -10.35
C SER A 97 -8.05 3.26 -11.43
N ILE A 98 -8.59 3.05 -12.62
CA ILE A 98 -7.85 2.71 -13.83
C ILE A 98 -8.10 3.82 -14.85
N ARG A 99 -7.03 4.25 -15.53
CA ARG A 99 -7.11 5.11 -16.71
C ARG A 99 -6.50 4.41 -17.91
N LEU A 100 -7.13 4.60 -19.06
CA LEU A 100 -6.73 4.04 -20.34
C LEU A 100 -6.38 5.19 -21.28
N TYR A 101 -5.26 5.06 -21.97
CA TYR A 101 -4.77 6.03 -22.94
C TYR A 101 -4.45 5.33 -24.26
N ASN A 102 -4.81 5.96 -25.38
CA ASN A 102 -4.27 5.56 -26.68
C ASN A 102 -2.94 6.28 -26.88
N VAL A 103 -1.84 5.55 -26.96
CA VAL A 103 -0.52 6.11 -27.23
C VAL A 103 -0.15 5.88 -28.69
N ARG A 104 0.09 6.95 -29.44
CA ARG A 104 0.62 6.85 -30.81
C ARG A 104 2.14 6.83 -30.79
N TYR A 105 2.73 5.71 -31.22
CA TYR A 105 4.18 5.51 -31.27
C TYR A 105 4.55 4.75 -32.56
N ASP A 106 5.57 5.23 -33.27
CA ASP A 106 6.06 4.68 -34.54
C ASP A 106 4.98 4.38 -35.61
N GLY A 107 3.93 5.21 -35.64
CA GLY A 107 2.83 5.05 -36.60
C GLY A 107 1.76 4.03 -36.19
N GLU A 108 1.98 3.29 -35.10
CA GLU A 108 1.03 2.35 -34.51
C GLU A 108 0.34 2.94 -33.27
N TRP A 109 -0.75 2.28 -32.86
CA TRP A 109 -1.51 2.61 -31.66
C TRP A 109 -1.29 1.55 -30.60
N TYR A 110 -0.99 2.01 -29.39
CA TYR A 110 -0.84 1.19 -28.20
C TYR A 110 -1.87 1.60 -27.17
N LEU A 111 -2.39 0.64 -26.42
CA LEU A 111 -3.15 0.92 -25.21
C LEU A 111 -2.17 1.02 -24.05
N LEU A 112 -2.10 2.19 -23.41
CA LEU A 112 -1.46 2.33 -22.10
C LEU A 112 -2.55 2.30 -21.03
N GLN A 113 -2.58 1.22 -20.26
CA GLN A 113 -3.40 1.10 -19.06
C GLN A 113 -2.57 1.48 -17.85
N VAL A 114 -3.12 2.38 -17.03
CA VAL A 114 -2.52 2.81 -15.77
C VAL A 114 -3.49 2.59 -14.63
N ARG A 115 -3.08 1.87 -13.58
CA ARG A 115 -3.92 1.50 -12.45
C ARG A 115 -3.29 1.96 -11.14
N HIS A 116 -4.09 2.59 -10.28
CA HIS A 116 -3.70 2.91 -8.91
C HIS A 116 -4.02 1.72 -8.00
N LEU A 117 -3.00 1.14 -7.39
CA LEU A 117 -3.11 0.11 -6.37
C LEU A 117 -2.96 0.76 -4.99
N THR A 118 -4.06 0.87 -4.28
CA THR A 118 -4.07 1.31 -2.88
C THR A 118 -3.92 0.11 -1.97
N TYR A 119 -3.20 0.30 -0.86
CA TYR A 119 -3.10 -0.69 0.19
C TYR A 119 -3.71 -0.14 1.47
N GLU A 120 -4.67 -0.89 2.03
CA GLU A 120 -5.31 -0.54 3.29
C GLU A 120 -4.83 -1.42 4.43
N VAL A 121 -4.93 -0.88 5.65
CA VAL A 121 -4.68 -1.66 6.86
C VAL A 121 -5.73 -2.76 6.97
N ASP A 122 -5.31 -4.02 6.86
CA ASP A 122 -6.21 -5.14 7.06
C ASP A 122 -6.68 -5.23 8.52
N PHE A 123 -8.00 -5.20 8.72
CA PHE A 123 -8.58 -5.19 10.06
C PHE A 123 -8.25 -6.45 10.86
N VAL A 124 -8.36 -7.63 10.23
CA VAL A 124 -8.29 -8.92 10.93
C VAL A 124 -6.86 -9.26 11.35
N THR A 125 -5.90 -9.00 10.48
CA THR A 125 -4.50 -9.38 10.66
C THR A 125 -3.68 -8.25 11.29
N GLN A 126 -4.04 -6.99 11.07
CA GLN A 126 -3.25 -5.87 11.59
C GLN A 126 -3.94 -5.08 12.70
N GLN A 127 -5.24 -4.77 12.62
CA GLN A 127 -5.91 -3.95 13.65
C GLN A 127 -6.39 -4.76 14.86
N LEU A 128 -7.06 -5.89 14.62
CA LEU A 128 -7.67 -6.71 15.65
C LEU A 128 -6.66 -7.22 16.70
N PRO A 129 -5.46 -7.70 16.34
CA PRO A 129 -4.46 -8.10 17.33
C PRO A 129 -3.97 -6.94 18.19
N ARG A 130 -3.90 -5.73 17.63
CA ARG A 130 -3.50 -4.51 18.37
C ARG A 130 -4.55 -4.14 19.40
N VAL A 131 -5.82 -4.11 19.01
CA VAL A 131 -6.95 -3.85 19.92
C VAL A 131 -7.01 -4.91 21.01
N GLY A 132 -6.85 -6.19 20.64
CA GLY A 132 -6.79 -7.30 21.58
C GLY A 132 -5.65 -7.15 22.59
N SER A 133 -4.44 -6.83 22.13
CA SER A 133 -3.28 -6.55 22.98
C SER A 133 -3.55 -5.42 23.96
N MET A 134 -4.07 -4.28 23.47
CA MET A 134 -4.40 -3.14 24.32
C MET A 134 -5.45 -3.51 25.38
N ALA A 135 -6.49 -4.25 25.02
CA ALA A 135 -7.52 -4.70 25.95
C ALA A 135 -6.95 -5.60 27.06
N VAL A 136 -6.07 -6.55 26.72
CA VAL A 136 -5.38 -7.38 27.72
C VAL A 136 -4.46 -6.53 28.59
N GLY A 137 -3.77 -5.55 28.01
CA GLY A 137 -2.93 -4.61 28.76
C GLY A 137 -3.72 -3.82 29.81
N VAL A 138 -4.91 -3.33 29.45
CA VAL A 138 -5.84 -2.67 30.38
C VAL A 138 -6.24 -3.61 31.52
N VAL A 139 -6.57 -4.87 31.23
CA VAL A 139 -6.91 -5.87 32.27
C VAL A 139 -5.73 -6.09 33.22
N CYS A 140 -4.49 -6.17 32.72
CA CYS A 140 -3.30 -6.30 33.56
C CYS A 140 -3.12 -5.09 34.49
N LEU A 141 -3.30 -3.87 34.00
CA LEU A 141 -3.19 -2.65 34.79
C LEU A 141 -4.30 -2.54 35.85
N VAL A 142 -5.54 -2.86 35.48
CA VAL A 142 -6.67 -2.93 36.43
C VAL A 142 -6.40 -3.99 37.50
N GLY A 143 -5.87 -5.15 37.12
CA GLY A 143 -5.48 -6.20 38.06
C GLY A 143 -4.36 -5.77 39.02
N ALA A 144 -3.37 -5.02 38.53
CA ALA A 144 -2.31 -4.44 39.36
C ALA A 144 -2.88 -3.40 40.35
N ALA A 145 -3.74 -2.50 39.87
CA ALA A 145 -4.38 -1.48 40.69
C ALA A 145 -5.28 -2.10 41.77
N TYR A 146 -6.11 -3.08 41.40
CA TYR A 146 -6.96 -3.81 42.34
C TYR A 146 -6.11 -4.46 43.44
N ARG A 147 -5.04 -5.16 43.09
CA ARG A 147 -4.13 -5.76 44.09
C ARG A 147 -3.40 -4.75 44.97
N ARG A 148 -3.20 -3.52 44.50
CA ARG A 148 -2.52 -2.46 45.25
C ARG A 148 -3.43 -1.73 46.23
N PHE A 149 -4.72 -1.61 45.92
CA PHE A 149 -5.66 -0.71 46.61
C PHE A 149 -6.89 -1.39 47.21
N ALA A 150 -7.26 -2.59 46.75
CA ALA A 150 -8.44 -3.32 47.22
C ALA A 150 -8.09 -4.55 48.09
N VAL A 151 -6.79 -4.75 48.37
CA VAL A 151 -6.25 -5.78 49.28
C VAL A 151 -5.63 -5.09 50.47
#